data_AF-A0A7S2HA70-F1
#
_entry.id   AF-A0A7S2HA70-F1
#
_cell.length_a   1.000
_cell.length_b   1.000
_cell.length_c   1.000
_cell.angle_alpha   90.00
_cell.angle_beta   90.00
_cell.angle_gamma   90.00
#
_symmetry.space_group_name_H-M   'P 1'
#
loop_
_entity.id
_entity.type
_entity.pdbx_description
1 polymer ?
#
loop_
_entity_poly.entity_id
_entity_poly.type
_entity_poly.pdbx_seq_one_letter_code
_entity_poly.pdbx_strand_id
1 'polypeptide(L)'
;TAEALSTGYIYFWGYDSQWRPVLWCHPDRIPWRLDPDTLLNVFITLLEMQLRLMPPDVSTFVYIENTLKVAERLKTLKGDDKPTLQKAVSCITQGAKMMTKGYPERLAACHVIPAMMANRIVLKCVKPFLPVSLPEK
;
A
#
# COMPACT_ATOMS: atom_id res chain seq x y z
N THR A 1 9.11 -1.94 -13.21
CA THR A 1 9.75 -2.17 -11.88
C THR A 1 10.73 -1.08 -11.48
N ALA A 2 11.81 -0.82 -12.24
CA ALA A 2 12.81 0.20 -11.88
C ALA A 2 12.21 1.62 -11.74
N GLU A 3 11.32 1.97 -12.65
CA GLU A 3 10.58 3.24 -12.62
C GLU A 3 9.63 3.35 -11.41
N ALA A 4 8.99 2.25 -11.01
CA ALA A 4 8.14 2.24 -9.83
C ALA A 4 8.99 2.55 -8.58
N LEU A 5 10.13 1.88 -8.42
CA LEU A 5 11.06 2.08 -7.31
C LEU A 5 11.65 3.50 -7.29
N SER A 6 11.96 4.09 -8.45
CA SER A 6 12.62 5.40 -8.52
C SER A 6 11.75 6.55 -8.02
N THR A 7 10.42 6.40 -8.02
CA THR A 7 9.51 7.41 -7.46
C THR A 7 9.54 7.48 -5.93
N GLY A 8 10.03 6.43 -5.26
CA GLY A 8 9.95 6.31 -3.81
C GLY A 8 8.51 6.35 -3.29
N TYR A 9 7.53 5.91 -4.10
CA TYR A 9 6.15 5.78 -3.66
C TYR A 9 5.99 4.72 -2.58
N ILE A 10 6.91 3.76 -2.50
CA ILE A 10 6.97 2.78 -1.44
C ILE A 10 8.42 2.49 -1.07
N TYR A 11 8.70 2.41 0.23
CA TYR A 11 10.01 2.07 0.75
C TYR A 11 9.91 1.49 2.16
N PHE A 12 10.99 0.83 2.58
CA PHE A 12 11.17 0.37 3.94
C PHE A 12 11.60 1.53 4.84
N TRP A 13 10.83 1.84 5.86
CA TRP A 13 11.14 2.96 6.76
C TRP A 13 12.01 2.53 7.95
N GLY A 14 11.76 1.34 8.49
CA GLY A 14 12.41 0.88 9.70
C GLY A 14 11.60 -0.21 10.38
N TYR A 15 11.85 -0.42 11.68
CA TYR A 15 11.16 -1.42 12.48
C TYR A 15 10.26 -0.75 13.52
N ASP A 16 9.18 -1.41 13.90
CA ASP A 16 8.39 -0.99 15.05
C ASP A 16 8.96 -1.54 16.37
N SER A 17 8.27 -1.28 17.48
CA SER A 17 8.69 -1.76 18.82
C SER A 17 8.65 -3.28 18.98
N GLN A 18 8.07 -4.02 18.03
CA GLN A 18 8.01 -5.48 18.00
C GLN A 18 8.94 -6.06 16.93
N TRP A 19 9.89 -5.27 16.43
CA TRP A 19 10.82 -5.64 15.36
C TRP A 19 10.15 -6.02 14.03
N ARG A 20 8.88 -5.63 13.84
CA ARG A 20 8.17 -5.87 12.58
C ARG A 20 8.60 -4.81 11.57
N PRO A 21 8.93 -5.19 10.32
CA PRO A 21 9.27 -4.23 9.30
C PRO A 21 8.11 -3.30 8.96
N VAL A 22 8.40 -2.01 8.82
CA VAL A 22 7.45 -0.96 8.46
C VAL A 22 7.63 -0.57 6.99
N LEU A 23 6.64 -0.88 6.16
CA LEU A 23 6.53 -0.36 4.80
C LEU A 23 5.78 0.95 4.79
N TRP A 24 6.38 1.95 4.17
CA TRP A 24 5.81 3.27 4.03
C TRP A 24 5.43 3.55 2.57
N CYS A 25 4.17 3.88 2.34
CA CYS A 25 3.62 4.23 1.04
C CYS A 25 3.24 5.71 0.98
N HIS A 26 3.52 6.35 -0.15
CA HIS A 26 3.20 7.74 -0.49
C HIS A 26 2.39 7.73 -1.78
N PRO A 27 1.05 7.66 -1.70
CA PRO A 27 0.20 7.57 -2.89
C PRO A 27 0.30 8.79 -3.82
N ASP A 28 0.79 9.93 -3.34
CA ASP A 28 1.12 11.12 -4.14
C ASP A 28 2.32 10.91 -5.08
N ARG A 29 3.11 9.86 -4.85
CA ARG A 29 4.27 9.52 -5.67
C ARG A 29 4.02 8.33 -6.58
N ILE A 30 2.85 7.69 -6.52
CA ILE A 30 2.53 6.56 -7.39
C ILE A 30 2.65 7.01 -8.86
N PRO A 31 3.47 6.32 -9.68
CA PRO A 31 3.52 6.58 -11.11
C PRO A 31 2.30 5.94 -11.77
N TRP A 32 1.18 6.68 -11.78
CA TRP A 32 -0.12 6.20 -12.25
C TRP A 32 -0.17 5.78 -13.71
N ARG A 33 0.85 6.07 -14.52
CA ARG A 33 1.00 5.51 -15.87
C ARG A 33 1.32 4.01 -15.86
N LEU A 34 2.00 3.51 -14.83
CA LEU A 34 2.31 2.07 -14.71
C LEU A 34 1.05 1.24 -14.47
N ASP A 35 1.07 0.00 -14.93
CA ASP A 35 -0.02 -0.93 -14.68
C ASP A 35 -0.11 -1.31 -13.18
N PRO A 36 -1.33 -1.55 -12.67
CA PRO A 36 -1.53 -1.94 -11.28
C PRO A 36 -0.74 -3.18 -10.84
N ASP A 37 -0.58 -4.17 -11.73
CA ASP A 37 0.13 -5.40 -11.44
C ASP A 37 1.63 -5.15 -11.20
N THR A 38 2.25 -4.26 -11.97
CA THR A 38 3.64 -3.82 -11.78
C THR A 38 3.82 -3.14 -10.43
N LEU A 39 2.89 -2.28 -10.02
CA LEU A 39 2.94 -1.60 -8.73
C LEU A 39 2.81 -2.60 -7.56
N LEU A 40 1.97 -3.62 -7.71
CA LEU A 40 1.81 -4.68 -6.71
C LEU A 40 2.99 -5.63 -6.66
N ASN A 41 3.56 -6.00 -7.81
CA ASN A 41 4.75 -6.83 -7.86
C ASN A 41 5.95 -6.16 -7.17
N VAL A 42 6.09 -4.83 -7.31
CA VAL A 42 7.09 -4.05 -6.58
C VAL A 42 6.83 -4.07 -5.08
N PHE A 43 5.57 -3.87 -4.66
CA PHE A 43 5.16 -3.98 -3.26
C PHE A 43 5.54 -5.34 -2.66
N ILE A 44 5.14 -6.43 -3.32
CA ILE A 44 5.39 -7.81 -2.88
C ILE A 44 6.89 -8.08 -2.82
N THR A 45 7.64 -7.67 -3.85
CA THR A 45 9.08 -7.91 -3.91
C THR A 45 9.79 -7.24 -2.72
N LEU A 46 9.49 -5.98 -2.43
CA LEU A 46 10.07 -5.27 -1.29
C LEU A 46 9.69 -5.93 0.05
N LEU A 47 8.42 -6.34 0.18
CA LEU A 47 7.93 -7.00 1.38
C LEU A 47 8.62 -8.35 1.62
N GLU A 48 8.69 -9.21 0.60
CA GLU A 48 9.34 -10.52 0.69
C GLU A 48 10.84 -10.39 0.97
N MET A 49 11.52 -9.43 0.31
CA MET A 49 12.92 -9.15 0.59
C MET A 49 13.13 -8.78 2.04
N GLN A 50 12.28 -7.92 2.60
CA GLN A 50 12.43 -7.48 3.98
C GLN A 50 12.13 -8.59 4.97
N LEU A 51 11.06 -9.37 4.75
CA LEU A 51 10.68 -10.46 5.65
C LEU A 51 11.71 -11.61 5.63
N ARG A 52 12.43 -11.83 4.53
CA ARG A 52 13.55 -12.79 4.48
C ARG A 52 14.76 -12.36 5.30
N LEU A 53 14.92 -11.06 5.57
CA LEU A 53 16.01 -10.52 6.39
C LEU A 53 15.64 -10.47 7.88
N MET A 54 14.40 -10.82 8.24
CA MET A 54 13.95 -10.82 9.62
C MET A 54 14.32 -12.13 10.36
N PRO A 55 14.40 -12.08 11.70
CA PRO A 55 14.43 -13.29 12.52
C PRO A 55 13.28 -14.26 12.19
N PRO A 56 13.47 -15.58 12.35
CA PRO A 56 12.47 -16.59 11.97
C PRO A 56 11.10 -16.45 12.65
N ASP A 57 11.05 -15.80 13.80
CA ASP A 57 9.85 -15.52 14.59
C ASP A 57 9.07 -14.28 14.10
N VAL A 58 9.66 -13.45 13.24
CA VAL A 58 9.02 -12.25 12.68
C VAL A 58 8.55 -12.54 11.25
N SER A 59 7.28 -12.92 11.13
CA SER A 59 6.62 -13.18 9.84
C SER A 59 5.69 -12.06 9.38
N THR A 60 5.48 -11.06 10.24
CA THR A 60 4.49 -9.99 10.07
C THR A 60 5.12 -8.63 9.81
N PHE A 61 4.37 -7.70 9.21
CA PHE A 61 4.82 -6.35 8.86
C PHE A 61 3.76 -5.28 9.17
N VAL A 62 4.18 -4.03 9.25
CA VAL A 62 3.32 -2.86 9.40
C VAL A 62 3.28 -2.09 8.09
N TYR A 63 2.10 -1.65 7.66
CA TYR A 63 1.93 -0.79 6.49
C TYR A 63 1.45 0.59 6.91
N ILE A 64 2.10 1.63 6.40
CA ILE A 64 1.73 3.03 6.60
C ILE A 64 1.45 3.67 5.25
N GLU A 65 0.26 4.22 5.08
CA GLU A 65 -0.13 5.00 3.90
C GLU A 65 -0.18 6.50 4.25
N ASN A 66 0.75 7.27 3.70
CA ASN A 66 0.81 8.70 3.87
C ASN A 66 0.07 9.45 2.76
N THR A 67 -1.14 9.88 3.07
CA THR A 67 -2.05 10.56 2.15
C THR A 67 -1.97 12.09 2.19
N LEU A 68 -1.03 12.68 2.95
CA LEU A 68 -1.00 14.11 3.25
C LEU A 68 -1.02 14.99 1.99
N LYS A 69 -0.30 14.59 0.93
CA LYS A 69 -0.14 15.36 -0.31
C LYS A 69 -0.96 14.83 -1.47
N VAL A 70 -1.81 13.82 -1.25
CA VAL A 70 -2.54 13.15 -2.33
C VAL A 70 -3.50 14.11 -3.03
N ALA A 71 -4.27 14.88 -2.28
CA ALA A 71 -5.24 15.82 -2.85
C ALA A 71 -4.57 16.92 -3.70
N GLU A 72 -3.45 17.47 -3.23
CA GLU A 72 -2.67 18.46 -3.98
C GLU A 72 -2.08 17.84 -5.24
N ARG A 73 -1.48 16.66 -5.11
CA ARG A 73 -0.90 15.95 -6.24
C ARG A 73 -1.93 15.66 -7.32
N LEU A 74 -3.09 15.12 -6.96
CA LEU A 74 -4.17 14.79 -7.91
C LEU A 74 -4.63 15.99 -8.75
N LYS A 75 -4.52 17.22 -8.22
CA LYS A 75 -4.81 18.45 -8.98
C LYS A 75 -3.73 18.78 -10.02
N THR A 76 -2.48 18.42 -9.73
CA THR A 76 -1.32 18.69 -10.60
C THR A 76 -1.12 17.66 -11.71
N LEU A 77 -1.63 16.44 -11.51
CA LEU A 77 -1.49 15.34 -12.46
C LEU A 77 -2.29 15.59 -13.74
N LYS A 78 -1.67 15.28 -14.89
CA LYS A 78 -2.24 15.46 -16.23
C LYS A 78 -1.90 14.24 -17.10
N GLY A 79 -2.69 14.01 -18.15
CA GLY A 79 -2.48 12.90 -19.08
C GLY A 79 -2.47 11.54 -18.37
N ASP A 80 -1.56 10.66 -18.79
CA ASP A 80 -1.45 9.28 -18.30
C ASP A 80 -1.01 9.16 -16.83
N ASP A 81 -0.47 10.24 -16.27
CA ASP A 81 -0.11 10.29 -14.84
C ASP A 81 -1.32 10.60 -13.94
N LYS A 82 -2.49 10.95 -14.50
CA LYS A 82 -3.70 11.16 -13.71
C LYS A 82 -4.48 9.84 -13.57
N PRO A 83 -4.71 9.32 -12.35
CA PRO A 83 -5.46 8.08 -12.19
C PRO A 83 -6.90 8.26 -12.69
N THR A 84 -7.32 7.37 -13.58
CA THR A 84 -8.74 7.17 -13.85
C THR A 84 -9.39 6.48 -12.66
N LEU A 85 -10.68 6.69 -12.45
CA LEU A 85 -11.42 6.00 -11.38
C LEU A 85 -11.27 4.48 -11.48
N GLN A 86 -11.31 3.94 -12.70
CA GLN A 86 -11.15 2.50 -12.96
C GLN A 86 -9.77 1.99 -12.54
N LYS A 87 -8.70 2.75 -12.82
CA LYS A 87 -7.33 2.36 -12.44
C LYS A 87 -7.13 2.45 -10.93
N ALA A 88 -7.65 3.50 -10.29
CA ALA A 88 -7.64 3.62 -8.83
C ALA A 88 -8.38 2.45 -8.16
N VAL A 89 -9.60 2.13 -8.62
CA VAL A 89 -10.38 0.99 -8.12
C VAL A 89 -9.66 -0.33 -8.38
N SER A 90 -8.99 -0.49 -9.52
CA SER A 90 -8.21 -1.70 -9.83
C SER A 90 -7.03 -1.86 -8.88
N CYS A 91 -6.20 -0.83 -8.66
CA CYS A 91 -5.10 -0.86 -7.69
C CYS A 91 -5.61 -1.21 -6.29
N ILE A 92 -6.70 -0.57 -5.86
CA ILE A 92 -7.32 -0.79 -4.56
C ILE A 92 -7.84 -2.23 -4.42
N THR A 93 -8.56 -2.72 -5.43
CA THR A 93 -9.17 -4.06 -5.42
C THR A 93 -8.11 -5.15 -5.48
N GLN A 94 -7.09 -4.98 -6.32
CA GLN A 94 -6.00 -5.94 -6.42
C GLN A 94 -5.10 -5.91 -5.18
N GLY A 95 -4.84 -4.74 -4.61
CA GLY A 95 -4.19 -4.60 -3.30
C GLY A 95 -4.99 -5.32 -2.22
N ALA A 96 -6.30 -5.09 -2.14
CA ALA A 96 -7.18 -5.82 -1.21
C ALA A 96 -7.13 -7.35 -1.44
N LYS A 97 -7.16 -7.81 -2.69
CA LYS A 97 -7.04 -9.24 -3.03
C LYS A 97 -5.69 -9.83 -2.64
N MET A 98 -4.60 -9.08 -2.81
CA MET A 98 -3.27 -9.49 -2.34
C MET A 98 -3.26 -9.63 -0.82
N MET A 99 -3.88 -8.67 -0.13
CA MET A 99 -4.07 -8.71 1.31
C MET A 99 -5.00 -9.84 1.76
N THR A 100 -5.79 -10.48 0.89
CA THR A 100 -6.72 -11.56 1.29
C THR A 100 -6.29 -12.96 0.88
N LYS A 101 -5.56 -13.11 -0.23
CA LYS A 101 -5.16 -14.42 -0.76
C LYS A 101 -3.81 -14.93 -0.25
N GLY A 102 -2.98 -14.11 0.40
CA GLY A 102 -1.66 -14.56 0.88
C GLY A 102 -1.01 -13.73 1.99
N TYR A 103 -1.40 -12.47 2.16
CA TYR A 103 -0.81 -11.57 3.17
C TYR A 103 -1.68 -11.16 4.38
N PRO A 104 -2.93 -11.63 4.60
CA PRO A 104 -3.75 -11.12 5.71
C PRO A 104 -3.19 -11.50 7.08
N GLU A 105 -2.60 -12.68 7.17
CA GLU A 105 -1.97 -13.19 8.39
C GLU A 105 -0.65 -12.48 8.67
N ARG A 106 0.02 -11.99 7.63
CA ARG A 106 1.31 -11.29 7.72
C ARG A 106 1.16 -9.79 7.95
N LEU A 107 0.01 -9.18 7.64
CA LEU A 107 -0.20 -7.78 8.03
C LEU A 107 -0.50 -7.71 9.53
N ALA A 108 0.34 -6.98 10.25
CA ALA A 108 0.18 -6.75 11.68
C ALA A 108 -0.69 -5.52 11.97
N ALA A 109 -0.47 -4.42 11.26
CA ALA A 109 -1.24 -3.19 11.37
C ALA A 109 -1.23 -2.39 10.06
N CYS A 110 -2.32 -1.67 9.79
CA CYS A 110 -2.46 -0.77 8.64
C CYS A 110 -2.83 0.64 9.12
N HIS A 111 -1.94 1.60 8.89
CA HIS A 111 -2.17 2.98 9.30
C HIS A 111 -2.32 3.90 8.09
N VAL A 112 -3.37 4.72 8.09
CA VAL A 112 -3.58 5.75 7.06
C VAL A 112 -3.48 7.12 7.71
N ILE A 113 -2.53 7.95 7.24
CA ILE A 113 -2.22 9.25 7.84
C ILE A 113 -2.15 10.36 6.76
N PRO A 114 -2.78 11.53 6.96
CA PRO A 114 -3.89 11.78 7.87
C PRO A 114 -5.13 10.96 7.47
N ALA A 115 -5.96 10.60 8.43
CA ALA A 115 -7.22 9.90 8.16
C ALA A 115 -8.28 10.85 7.58
N MET A 116 -8.18 11.15 6.29
CA MET A 116 -9.15 12.00 5.58
C MET A 116 -10.48 11.26 5.32
N MET A 117 -11.57 12.01 5.18
CA MET A 117 -12.90 11.45 4.93
C MET A 117 -12.97 10.62 3.64
N ALA A 118 -12.21 11.01 2.60
CA ALA A 118 -12.07 10.24 1.37
C ALA A 118 -11.44 8.85 1.62
N ASN A 119 -10.44 8.77 2.49
CA ASN A 119 -9.80 7.49 2.84
C ASN A 119 -10.78 6.58 3.57
N ARG A 120 -11.68 7.12 4.39
CA ARG A 120 -12.76 6.34 5.04
C ARG A 120 -13.75 5.77 4.02
N ILE A 121 -14.04 6.49 2.94
CA ILE A 121 -14.91 6.00 1.85
C ILE A 121 -14.21 4.86 1.10
N VAL A 122 -12.94 5.03 0.75
CA VAL A 122 -12.13 3.97 0.13
C VAL A 122 -12.05 2.74 1.03
N LEU A 123 -11.76 2.91 2.32
CA LEU A 123 -11.78 1.84 3.31
C LEU A 123 -13.14 1.13 3.39
N LYS A 124 -14.27 1.85 3.30
CA LYS A 124 -15.60 1.23 3.22
C LYS A 124 -15.82 0.43 1.94
N CYS A 125 -15.29 0.89 0.80
CA CYS A 125 -15.35 0.15 -0.47
C CYS A 125 -14.47 -1.10 -0.45
N VAL A 126 -13.36 -1.07 0.31
CA VAL A 126 -12.42 -2.19 0.43
C VAL A 126 -12.84 -3.19 1.50
N LYS A 127 -13.50 -2.74 2.56
CA LYS A 127 -13.98 -3.56 3.69
C LYS A 127 -14.68 -4.87 3.26
N PRO A 128 -15.60 -4.91 2.28
CA PRO A 128 -16.24 -6.16 1.86
C PRO A 128 -15.28 -7.16 1.22
N PHE A 129 -14.12 -6.70 0.74
CA PHE A 129 -13.09 -7.56 0.18
C PHE A 129 -12.07 -8.01 1.23
N LEU A 130 -12.06 -7.44 2.43
CA LEU A 130 -11.11 -7.80 3.49
C LEU A 130 -11.60 -9.04 4.26
N PRO A 131 -10.70 -9.93 4.70
CA PRO A 131 -11.02 -11.02 5.62
C PRO A 131 -11.46 -10.44 6.96
N VAL A 132 -12.25 -11.19 7.72
CA VAL A 132 -12.86 -10.76 8.99
C VAL A 132 -11.83 -10.25 10.02
N SER A 133 -10.57 -10.69 9.96
CA SER A 133 -9.48 -10.33 10.87
C SER A 133 -8.74 -9.01 10.56
N LEU A 134 -8.98 -8.41 9.39
CA LEU A 134 -8.27 -7.23 8.90
C LEU A 134 -8.94 -5.88 9.23
N PRO A 135 -10.29 -5.76 9.28
CA PRO A 135 -10.95 -4.51 9.65
C PRO A 135 -10.60 -3.97 11.05
N GLU A 136 -10.04 -4.82 11.92
CA GLU A 136 -9.60 -4.49 13.29
C GLU A 136 -8.11 -4.13 13.39
N LYS A 137 -7.33 -4.29 12.31
CA LYS A 137 -5.89 -3.99 12.22
C LYS A 137 -5.60 -2.70 11.45
#